data_AF-A0A5K1AMP8-F1
#
_entry.id   AF-A0A5K1AMP8-F1
#
_cell.length_a   1.000
_cell.length_b   1.000
_cell.length_c   1.000
_cell.angle_alpha   90.00
_cell.angle_beta   90.00
_cell.angle_gamma   90.00
#
_symmetry.space_group_name_H-M   'P 1'
#
loop_
_entity.id
_entity.type
_entity.pdbx_description
1 polymer ?
#
loop_
_entity_poly.entity_id
_entity_poly.type
_entity_poly.pdbx_seq_one_letter_code
_entity_poly.pdbx_strand_id
1 'polypeptide(L)' 'GCVLKSVADNVGVTAMVAQGRNSSNDAGGFSFVGCNVTGSGSANLGRAWRGYSKVVFSYSYFSSVVNTRGWDQNGFPS' A
#
# COMPACT_ATOMS: atom_id res chain seq x y z
N GLY A 1 11.76 -10.04 -8.73
CA GLY A 1 11.07 -8.78 -8.39
C GLY A 1 9.70 -8.76 -9.01
N CYS A 2 8.77 -7.99 -8.44
CA CYS A 2 7.40 -7.85 -8.91
C CYS A 2 7.10 -6.41 -9.35
N VAL A 3 6.00 -6.20 -10.08
CA VAL A 3 5.53 -4.85 -10.45
C VAL A 3 4.13 -4.65 -9.88
N LEU A 4 3.96 -3.62 -9.04
CA LEU A 4 2.65 -3.12 -8.63
C LEU A 4 2.35 -1.89 -9.48
N LYS A 5 1.30 -1.96 -10.32
CA LYS A 5 0.95 -0.89 -11.26
C LYS A 5 -0.42 -0.32 -10.96
N SER A 6 -0.48 0.94 -10.53
CA SER A 6 -1.73 1.71 -10.50
C SER A 6 -2.18 2.06 -11.91
N VAL A 7 -3.49 1.99 -12.14
CA VAL A 7 -4.16 2.40 -13.38
C VAL A 7 -5.26 3.42 -13.10
N ALA A 8 -5.15 4.14 -11.98
CA ALA A 8 -6.13 5.15 -11.58
C ALA A 8 -6.04 6.40 -12.46
N ASP A 9 -7.20 6.99 -12.79
CA ASP A 9 -7.32 8.19 -13.62
C ASP A 9 -7.62 9.44 -12.76
N ASN A 10 -6.70 9.75 -11.83
CA ASN A 10 -6.78 10.92 -10.90
C ASN A 10 -8.08 10.99 -10.07
N VAL A 11 -8.72 9.87 -9.80
CA VAL A 11 -9.95 9.81 -9.01
C VAL A 11 -9.62 9.66 -7.52
N GLY A 12 -9.47 10.79 -6.83
CA GLY A 12 -9.34 10.83 -5.37
C GLY A 12 -8.11 10.10 -4.81
N VAL A 13 -8.12 9.87 -3.49
CA VAL A 13 -7.02 9.17 -2.79
C VAL A 13 -7.20 7.66 -2.96
N THR A 14 -6.22 6.99 -3.57
CA THR A 14 -6.21 5.54 -3.74
C THR A 14 -5.13 4.87 -2.88
N ALA A 15 -5.16 3.54 -2.76
CA ALA A 15 -4.19 2.76 -1.99
C ALA A 15 -3.78 1.50 -2.78
N MET A 16 -2.48 1.21 -2.87
CA MET A 16 -1.97 0.06 -3.62
C MET A 16 -2.34 -1.27 -2.96
N VAL A 17 -2.37 -1.32 -1.62
CA VAL A 17 -2.74 -2.54 -0.88
C VAL A 17 -3.69 -2.25 0.28
N ALA A 18 -4.48 -3.26 0.66
CA ALA A 18 -5.36 -3.20 1.83
C ALA A 18 -5.33 -4.56 2.57
N GLN A 19 -4.47 -4.68 3.57
CA GLN A 19 -4.29 -5.94 4.31
C GLN A 19 -5.27 -6.01 5.49
N GLY A 20 -5.90 -7.18 5.67
CA GLY A 20 -7.04 -7.38 6.57
C GLY A 20 -6.79 -8.29 7.77
N ARG A 21 -5.63 -8.20 8.43
CA ARG A 21 -5.32 -8.98 9.64
C ARG A 21 -6.16 -8.47 10.82
N ASN A 22 -6.77 -9.40 11.57
CA ASN A 22 -7.77 -9.10 12.60
C ASN A 22 -7.22 -9.03 14.01
N SER A 23 -6.15 -9.76 14.29
CA SER A 23 -5.56 -9.83 15.63
C SER A 23 -4.03 -9.80 15.59
N SER A 24 -3.40 -9.51 16.73
CA SER A 24 -1.94 -9.60 16.87
C SER A 24 -1.43 -11.03 16.74
N ASN A 25 -2.27 -12.00 17.10
CA ASN A 25 -1.99 -13.43 17.11
C ASN A 25 -2.17 -14.08 15.73
N ASP A 26 -2.88 -13.41 14.81
CA ASP A 26 -3.02 -13.88 13.45
C ASP A 26 -1.63 -13.90 12.78
N ALA A 27 -1.27 -15.06 12.23
CA ALA A 27 -0.07 -15.20 11.42
C ALA A 27 -0.22 -14.46 10.08
N GLY A 28 0.91 -14.12 9.47
CA GLY A 28 0.97 -13.59 8.11
C GLY A 28 0.92 -12.07 7.99
N GLY A 29 0.74 -11.61 6.76
CA GLY A 29 0.98 -10.25 6.30
C GLY A 29 1.33 -10.24 4.82
N PHE A 30 1.50 -9.06 4.22
CA PHE A 30 2.06 -8.94 2.88
C PHE A 30 3.52 -8.48 2.96
N SER A 31 4.39 -9.11 2.16
CA SER A 31 5.80 -8.73 2.04
C SER A 31 6.16 -8.62 0.57
N PHE A 32 6.51 -7.41 0.14
CA PHE A 32 6.93 -7.11 -1.23
C PHE A 32 8.42 -6.82 -1.23
N VAL A 33 9.22 -7.70 -1.84
CA VAL A 33 10.68 -7.62 -1.82
C VAL A 33 11.24 -7.49 -3.23
N GLY A 34 12.05 -6.46 -3.48
CA GLY A 34 12.63 -6.24 -4.80
C GLY A 34 11.58 -5.88 -5.86
N CYS A 35 10.52 -5.15 -5.48
CA CYS A 35 9.42 -4.80 -6.38
C CYS A 35 9.52 -3.36 -6.89
N ASN A 36 8.83 -3.07 -7.99
CA ASN A 36 8.67 -1.74 -8.56
C ASN A 36 7.21 -1.31 -8.44
N VAL A 37 6.95 -0.26 -7.66
CA VAL A 37 5.63 0.35 -7.50
C VAL A 37 5.54 1.56 -8.41
N THR A 38 4.66 1.48 -9.42
CA THR A 38 4.55 2.47 -10.49
C THR A 38 3.11 2.61 -10.98
N GLY A 39 2.88 3.39 -12.04
CA GLY A 39 1.57 3.55 -12.65
C GLY A 39 1.14 5.00 -12.82
N SER A 40 -0.17 5.18 -12.97
CA SER A 40 -0.83 6.48 -13.12
C SER A 40 -1.63 6.87 -11.87
N GLY A 41 -2.00 8.16 -11.80
CA GLY A 41 -2.76 8.71 -10.69
C GLY A 41 -1.90 8.99 -9.44
N SER A 42 -2.55 8.99 -8.28
CA SER A 42 -1.94 9.25 -6.98
C SER A 42 -2.45 8.23 -5.97
N ALA A 43 -1.54 7.52 -5.31
CA ALA A 43 -1.86 6.42 -4.41
C ALA A 43 -0.97 6.41 -3.16
N ASN A 44 -1.52 5.99 -2.02
CA ASN A 44 -0.71 5.55 -0.89
C ASN A 44 -0.22 4.10 -1.13
N LEU A 45 0.86 3.70 -0.48
CA LEU A 45 1.33 2.30 -0.44
C LEU A 45 0.25 1.36 0.05
N GLY A 46 -0.53 1.77 1.05
CA GLY A 46 -1.66 0.97 1.48
C GLY A 46 -2.53 1.64 2.52
N ARG A 47 -3.62 0.94 2.86
CA ARG A 47 -4.50 1.26 3.98
C ARG A 47 -4.70 0.04 4.88
N ALA A 48 -4.98 0.28 6.16
CA ALA A 48 -5.38 -0.79 7.06
C ALA A 48 -6.84 -1.18 6.79
N TRP A 49 -7.09 -2.33 6.15
CA TRP A 49 -8.46 -2.81 5.99
C TRP A 49 -9.04 -3.28 7.34
N ARG A 50 -8.20 -3.82 8.21
CA ARG A 50 -8.56 -4.24 9.57
C ARG A 50 -7.48 -3.83 10.58
N GLY A 51 -7.83 -3.86 11.87
CA GLY A 51 -7.09 -3.20 12.95
C GLY A 51 -5.66 -3.70 13.20
N TYR A 52 -5.28 -4.86 12.67
CA TYR A 52 -3.93 -5.42 12.86
C TYR A 52 -3.16 -5.57 11.55
N SER A 53 -3.56 -4.82 10.51
CA SER A 53 -2.93 -4.83 9.19
C SER A 53 -1.40 -4.82 9.26
N LYS A 54 -0.75 -5.72 8.50
CA LYS A 54 0.71 -5.83 8.45
C LYS A 54 1.21 -5.98 7.02
N VAL A 55 1.95 -4.98 6.56
CA VAL A 55 2.56 -4.93 5.22
C VAL A 55 3.99 -4.41 5.32
N VAL A 56 4.90 -5.04 4.58
CA VAL A 56 6.29 -4.60 4.45
C VAL A 56 6.65 -4.48 2.97
N PHE A 57 7.29 -3.37 2.59
CA PHE A 57 8.00 -3.23 1.33
C PHE A 57 9.49 -3.12 1.64
N SER A 58 10.31 -4.00 1.05
CA SER A 58 11.76 -4.03 1.27
C SER A 58 12.49 -4.03 -0.07
N TYR A 59 13.62 -3.32 -0.13
CA TYR A 59 14.46 -3.23 -1.34
C TYR A 59 13.66 -2.93 -2.61
N SER A 60 12.60 -2.13 -2.50
CA SER A 60 11.64 -1.87 -3.57
C SER A 60 11.77 -0.41 -4.03
N TYR A 61 11.49 -0.19 -5.31
CA TYR A 61 11.45 1.14 -5.91
C TYR A 61 10.01 1.67 -5.90
N PHE A 62 9.85 2.97 -5.60
CA PHE A 62 8.57 3.67 -5.62
C PHE A 62 8.66 4.85 -6.59
N SER A 63 7.80 4.87 -7.61
CA SER A 63 7.70 6.03 -8.51
C SER A 63 6.85 7.15 -7.89
N SER A 64 6.74 8.28 -8.60
CA SER A 64 5.93 9.43 -8.21
C SER A 64 4.43 9.17 -8.07
N VAL A 65 3.96 7.97 -8.47
CA VAL A 65 2.58 7.54 -8.20
C VAL A 65 2.30 7.39 -6.70
N VAL A 66 3.34 7.13 -5.90
CA VAL A 66 3.22 6.95 -4.45
C VAL A 66 3.29 8.30 -3.75
N ASN A 67 2.24 8.64 -3.01
CA ASN A 67 2.20 9.83 -2.18
C ASN A 67 3.25 9.78 -1.07
N THR A 68 3.84 10.94 -0.76
CA THR A 68 4.86 11.09 0.29
C THR A 68 4.35 10.71 1.69
N ARG A 69 3.04 10.84 1.94
CA ARG A 69 2.42 10.33 3.18
C ARG A 69 2.60 8.81 3.33
N GLY A 70 2.67 8.08 2.23
CA GLY A 70 2.95 6.65 2.19
C GLY A 70 1.78 5.76 2.60
N TRP A 71 1.11 6.03 3.72
CA TRP A 71 0.03 5.19 4.26
C TRP A 71 -1.21 5.99 4.62
N ASP A 72 -2.35 5.30 4.68
CA ASP A 72 -3.64 5.89 5.05
C ASP A 72 -4.38 5.02 6.07
N GLN A 73 -5.08 5.64 7.02
CA GLN A 73 -5.86 4.94 8.03
C GLN A 73 -7.30 4.77 7.57
N ASN A 74 -7.50 4.04 6.46
CA ASN A 74 -8.81 3.69 5.93
C ASN A 74 -9.73 4.90 5.69
N GLY A 75 -9.20 5.98 5.12
CA GLY A 75 -9.92 7.23 4.85
C GLY A 75 -9.82 8.27 5.96
N PHE A 76 -9.16 7.96 7.09
CA PHE A 76 -8.83 8.92 8.14
C PHE A 76 -7.35 9.33 8.03
N PRO A 77 -7.03 10.63 8.17
CA PRO A 77 -5.65 11.06 8.28
C PRO A 77 -4.98 10.35 9.46
N SER A 78 -3.82 9.75 9.20
CA SER A 78 -2.91 9.20 10.21
C SER A 78 -2.31 10.29 11.09
#